data_AF-A0A1V4HIH9-F1
#
_entry.id   AF-A0A1V4HIH9-F1
#
_cell.length_a   1.000
_cell.length_b   1.000
_cell.length_c   1.000
_cell.angle_alpha   90.00
_cell.angle_beta   90.00
_cell.angle_gamma   90.00
#
_symmetry.space_group_name_H-M   'P 1'
#
loop_
_entity.id
_entity.type
_entity.pdbx_description
1 polymer ?
#
loop_
_entity_poly.entity_id
_entity_poly.type
_entity_poly.pdbx_seq_one_letter_code
_entity_poly.pdbx_strand_id
1 'polypeptide(L)' 'MIPKKIDFQTASAIKLMLQKLNINNARVLIDLDKQTVEAQDDDYSVDDLLEAAGMLSPERGKELLDEVKRSREDWDS' A
#
# COMPACT_ATOMS: atom_id res chain seq x y z
N MET A 1 2.85 19.45 -4.43
CA MET A 1 3.09 19.95 -5.81
C MET A 1 1.95 19.47 -6.70
N ILE A 2 1.61 20.23 -7.75
CA ILE A 2 0.64 19.79 -8.76
C ILE A 2 1.37 18.84 -9.72
N PRO A 3 0.85 17.63 -9.98
CA PRO A 3 1.46 16.70 -10.93
C PRO A 3 1.56 17.32 -12.32
N LYS A 4 2.74 17.23 -12.94
CA LYS A 4 2.94 17.62 -14.35
C LYS A 4 2.80 16.40 -15.23
N LYS A 5 1.91 16.48 -16.21
CA LYS A 5 1.76 15.44 -17.23
C LYS A 5 2.95 15.51 -18.19
N ILE A 6 3.60 14.37 -18.41
CA ILE A 6 4.59 14.19 -19.47
C ILE A 6 3.91 13.64 -20.72
N ASP A 7 4.53 13.86 -21.88
CA ASP A 7 4.05 13.31 -23.14
C ASP A 7 4.29 11.79 -23.22
N PHE A 8 3.63 11.16 -24.19
CA PHE A 8 3.67 9.71 -24.39
C PHE A 8 5.08 9.19 -24.69
N GLN A 9 5.86 9.87 -25.54
CA GLN A 9 7.17 9.39 -25.97
C GLN A 9 8.13 9.36 -24.77
N THR A 10 8.11 10.42 -23.97
CA THR A 10 8.87 10.52 -22.73
C THR A 10 8.47 9.41 -21.75
N ALA A 11 7.17 9.19 -21.53
CA ALA A 11 6.67 8.13 -20.65
C ALA A 11 7.09 6.72 -21.13
N SER A 12 7.00 6.46 -22.44
CA SER A 12 7.41 5.18 -23.03
C SER A 12 8.91 4.92 -22.87
N ALA A 13 9.75 5.95 -23.07
CA ALA A 13 11.19 5.82 -22.90
C ALA A 13 11.55 5.49 -21.44
N ILE A 14 10.93 6.18 -20.47
CA ILE A 14 11.11 5.90 -19.04
C ILE A 14 10.71 4.47 -18.71
N LYS A 15 9.53 4.03 -19.18
CA LYS A 15 9.05 2.66 -18.96
C LYS A 15 10.03 1.61 -19.49
N LEU A 16 10.54 1.79 -20.71
CA LEU A 16 11.51 0.86 -21.29
C LEU A 16 12.82 0.80 -20.50
N MET A 17 13.30 1.93 -19.98
CA MET A 17 14.49 1.97 -19.13
C MET A 17 14.29 1.21 -17.82
N LEU A 18 13.14 1.40 -17.16
CA LEU A 18 12.78 0.70 -15.93
C LEU A 18 12.64 -0.82 -16.14
N GLN A 19 12.03 -1.23 -17.25
CA GLN A 19 11.90 -2.65 -17.61
C GLN A 19 13.25 -3.34 -17.79
N LYS A 20 14.28 -2.65 -18.31
CA LYS A 20 15.65 -3.19 -18.39
C LYS A 20 16.26 -3.46 -17.02
N LEU A 21 15.79 -2.79 -15.98
CA LEU A 21 16.16 -3.01 -14.58
C LEU A 21 15.23 -4.00 -13.88
N ASN A 22 14.36 -4.68 -14.63
CA ASN A 22 13.34 -5.59 -14.13
C ASN A 22 12.27 -4.93 -13.25
N ILE A 23 12.08 -3.62 -13.37
CA ILE A 23 11.05 -2.85 -12.66
C ILE A 23 9.83 -2.72 -13.57
N ASN A 24 8.71 -3.31 -13.15
CA ASN A 24 7.49 -3.42 -13.97
C ASN A 24 6.26 -2.77 -13.31
N ASN A 25 6.44 -2.09 -12.17
CA ASN A 25 5.36 -1.47 -11.40
C ASN A 25 4.65 -0.37 -12.22
N ALA A 26 3.34 -0.23 -12.02
CA ALA A 26 2.54 0.80 -12.67
C ALA A 26 2.93 2.22 -12.21
N ARG A 27 3.41 2.33 -10.97
CA ARG A 27 3.90 3.57 -10.36
C ARG A 27 5.26 3.33 -9.74
N VAL A 28 6.13 4.33 -9.88
CA VAL A 28 7.45 4.35 -9.27
C VAL A 28 7.75 5.74 -8.74
N LEU A 29 8.53 5.82 -7.67
CA LEU A 29 9.20 7.03 -7.23
C LEU A 29 10.62 7.01 -7.82
N ILE A 30 11.03 8.08 -8.48
CA ILE A 30 12.42 8.26 -8.93
C ILE A 30 13.01 9.41 -8.13
N ASP A 31 13.99 9.13 -7.29
CA ASP A 31 14.79 10.12 -6.59
C ASP A 31 16.06 10.39 -7.39
N LEU A 32 16.15 11.56 -8.01
CA LEU A 32 17.29 11.94 -8.86
C LEU A 32 18.53 12.34 -8.05
N ASP A 33 18.35 12.82 -6.82
CA ASP A 33 19.47 13.22 -5.95
C ASP A 33 20.16 11.99 -5.38
N LYS A 34 19.38 10.99 -4.97
CA LYS A 34 19.89 9.70 -4.45
C LYS A 34 20.14 8.66 -5.54
N GLN A 35 19.66 8.91 -6.75
CA GLN A 35 19.75 7.98 -7.89
C GLN A 35 19.07 6.63 -7.61
N THR A 36 17.94 6.65 -6.93
CA THR A 36 17.17 5.45 -6.58
C THR A 36 15.82 5.43 -7.29
N VAL A 37 15.31 4.21 -7.51
CA VAL A 37 13.94 3.97 -7.99
C VAL A 37 13.25 3.04 -6.99
N GLU A 38 12.12 3.48 -6.46
CA GLU A 38 11.31 2.72 -5.52
C GLU A 38 9.98 2.37 -6.19
N ALA A 39 9.59 1.09 -6.08
CA ALA A 39 8.24 0.68 -6.44
C ALA A 39 7.25 1.37 -5.50
N GLN A 40 6.23 2.01 -6.06
CA GLN A 40 5.07 2.39 -5.28
C GLN A 40 4.04 1.29 -5.46
N ASP A 41 3.98 0.40 -4.48
CA ASP A 41 2.90 -0.57 -4.38
C ASP A 41 1.66 0.19 -3.89
N ASP A 42 0.66 0.31 -4.76
CA ASP A 42 -0.63 0.94 -4.42
C ASP A 42 -1.45 0.05 -3.46
N ASP A 43 -1.05 -1.20 -3.29
CA ASP A 43 -1.63 -2.13 -2.34
C ASP A 43 -0.75 -2.15 -1.09
N TYR A 44 -1.05 -1.28 -0.11
CA TYR A 44 -0.81 -1.69 1.27
C TYR A 44 -1.62 -2.97 1.44
N SER A 45 -0.96 -4.12 1.44
CA SER A 45 -1.66 -5.36 1.69
C SER A 45 -2.28 -5.27 3.08
N VAL A 46 -3.39 -5.97 3.31
CA VAL A 46 -3.96 -6.08 4.65
C VAL A 46 -2.90 -6.53 5.64
N ASP A 47 -1.94 -7.35 5.20
CA ASP A 47 -0.81 -7.80 6.01
C ASP A 47 0.14 -6.66 6.39
N ASP A 48 0.46 -5.73 5.48
CA ASP A 48 1.28 -4.54 5.80
C ASP A 48 0.58 -3.60 6.77
N LEU A 49 -0.74 -3.45 6.65
CA LEU A 49 -1.56 -2.69 7.60
C LEU A 49 -1.61 -3.37 8.98
N LEU A 50 -1.73 -4.70 9.01
CA LEU A 50 -1.74 -5.49 10.23
C LEU A 50 -0.36 -5.52 10.92
N GLU A 51 0.72 -5.50 10.13
CA GLU A 51 2.08 -5.40 10.62
C GLU A 51 2.36 -4.00 11.20
N ALA A 52 1.96 -2.94 10.48
CA ALA A 52 2.08 -1.55 10.95
C ALA A 52 1.17 -1.23 12.16
N ALA A 53 -0.01 -1.86 12.25
CA ALA A 53 -0.91 -1.74 13.40
C ALA A 53 -0.42 -2.53 14.63
N GLY A 54 0.61 -3.36 14.48
CA GLY A 54 1.02 -4.36 15.46
C GLY A 54 -0.02 -5.47 15.50
N MET A 55 0.38 -6.68 15.07
CA MET A 55 -0.45 -7.89 15.06
C MET A 55 -1.44 -7.91 16.23
N LEU A 56 -2.73 -7.95 15.91
CA LEU A 56 -3.79 -8.19 16.88
C LEU A 56 -3.49 -9.51 17.58
N SER A 57 -3.08 -9.44 18.85
CA SER A 57 -2.77 -10.64 19.62
C SER A 57 -4.03 -11.52 19.71
N PRO A 58 -3.89 -12.86 19.83
CA PRO A 58 -5.03 -13.76 19.97
C PRO A 58 -5.98 -13.35 21.11
N GLU A 59 -5.44 -12.79 22.19
CA GLU A 59 -6.20 -12.26 23.32
C GLU A 59 -7.04 -11.05 22.89
N ARG A 60 -6.44 -10.09 22.17
CA ARG A 60 -7.14 -8.89 21.70
C ARG A 60 -8.21 -9.23 20.64
N GLY A 61 -7.95 -10.25 19.81
CA GLY A 61 -8.96 -10.78 18.88
C GLY A 61 -10.18 -11.37 19.61
N LYS A 62 -9.95 -12.05 20.75
CA LYS A 62 -11.02 -12.60 21.57
C LYS A 62 -11.86 -11.51 22.25
N GLU A 63 -11.22 -10.47 22.76
CA GLU A 63 -11.91 -9.31 23.37
C GLU A 63 -12.83 -8.61 22.37
N LEU A 64 -12.35 -8.35 21.14
CA LEU A 64 -13.16 -7.74 20.09
C LEU A 64 -14.35 -8.62 19.70
N LEU A 65 -14.15 -9.94 19.63
CA LEU A 65 -15.23 -10.88 19.33
C LEU A 65 -16.32 -10.84 20.42
N ASP A 66 -15.94 -10.75 21.68
CA ASP A 66 -16.87 -10.68 22.80
C ASP A 66 -17.56 -9.31 22.92
N GLU A 67 -16.93 -8.24 22.45
CA GLU A 67 -17.53 -6.91 22.31
C GLU A 67 -18.59 -6.85 21.20
N VAL A 68 -18.29 -7.45 20.04
CA VAL A 68 -19.25 -7.55 18.92
C VAL A 68 -20.47 -8.38 19.32
N LYS A 69 -20.29 -9.49 20.04
CA LYS A 69 -21.40 -10.33 20.52
C LYS A 69 -22.32 -9.55 21.48
N ARG A 70 -21.75 -8.86 22.47
CA ARG A 70 -22.51 -8.02 23.39
C ARG A 70 -23.26 -6.90 22.66
N SER A 71 -22.59 -6.22 21.73
CA SER A 71 -23.20 -5.15 20.94
C SER A 71 -24.38 -5.65 20.10
N ARG A 72 -24.32 -6.90 19.62
CA ARG A 72 -25.42 -7.53 18.87
C ARG A 72 -26.59 -7.89 19.77
N GLU A 73 -26.33 -8.39 20.97
CA GLU A 73 -27.37 -8.68 21.98
C GLU A 73 -28.09 -7.39 22.42
N ASP A 74 -27.35 -6.29 22.55
CA ASP A 74 -27.91 -4.97 22.89
C ASP A 74 -28.72 -4.34 21.73
N TRP A 75 -28.44 -4.70 20.47
CA TRP A 75 -29.18 -4.21 19.30
C TRP A 75 -30.52 -4.92 19.06
N ASP A 76 -30.64 -6.17 19.51
CA ASP A 76 -31.87 -6.97 19.42
C ASP A 76 -32.82 -6.76 20.63
N SER A 77 -32.54 -5.77 21.50
CA SER A 77 -33.28 -5.44 22.73
C SER A 77 -34.17 -4.19 22.62
#